data_AF-A0AA35LX47-F1
#
_entry.id   AF-A0AA35LX47-F1
#
_cell.length_a   1.000
_cell.length_b   1.000
_cell.length_c   1.000
_cell.angle_alpha   90.00
_cell.angle_beta   90.00
_cell.angle_gamma   90.00
#
_symmetry.space_group_name_H-M   'P 1'
#
loop_
_entity.id
_entity.type
_entity.pdbx_description
1 polymer ?
#
loop_
_entity_poly.entity_id
_entity_poly.type
_entity_poly.pdbx_seq_one_letter_code
_entity_poly.pdbx_strand_id
1 'polypeptide(L)'
;MSYTPGMTEDSFEVHFGINYVGHALLTKLLLPTLLNTAQTDPDSDVRIIFVSSAVHKQAPVGGIQFDNLKSKGINPDAMARYGQSKLTGPPLREGAGTAVSAGESGLSTPGSRRLFMSGVEDGVKNQLWAATSDAVISGKYYEPIGVSGKAGKL
;
A
#
# COMPACT_ATOMS: atom_id res chain seq x y z
N MET A 1 -11.07 11.89 -7.61
CA MET A 1 -12.29 11.23 -7.09
C MET A 1 -12.51 11.71 -5.67
N SER A 2 -13.62 12.41 -5.39
CA SER A 2 -14.05 12.72 -4.04
C SER A 2 -15.20 11.77 -3.72
N TYR A 3 -14.90 10.65 -3.06
CA TYR A 3 -15.97 9.79 -2.53
C TYR A 3 -16.63 10.52 -1.36
N THR A 4 -17.97 10.58 -1.38
CA THR A 4 -18.78 10.94 -0.22
C THR A 4 -18.37 10.07 0.97
N PRO A 5 -18.22 10.63 2.18
CA PRO A 5 -17.98 9.83 3.39
C PRO A 5 -18.97 8.66 3.47
N GLY A 6 -18.46 7.46 3.71
CA GLY A 6 -19.24 6.23 3.69
C GLY A 6 -18.62 5.14 4.54
N MET A 7 -19.41 4.12 4.86
CA MET A 7 -19.01 3.00 5.69
C MET A 7 -19.20 1.68 4.93
N THR A 8 -18.36 0.69 5.24
CA THR A 8 -18.60 -0.71 4.90
C THR A 8 -19.73 -1.28 5.78
N GLU A 9 -20.24 -2.46 5.43
CA GLU A 9 -21.23 -3.19 6.24
C GLU A 9 -20.70 -3.49 7.66
N ASP A 10 -19.39 -3.76 7.77
CA ASP A 10 -18.68 -3.96 9.05
C ASP A 10 -18.38 -2.65 9.81
N SER A 11 -18.96 -1.52 9.37
CA SER A 11 -18.84 -0.22 10.02
C SER A 11 -17.43 0.38 10.04
N PHE A 12 -16.60 0.07 9.03
CA PHE A 12 -15.34 0.79 8.80
C PHE A 12 -15.54 1.90 7.77
N GLU A 13 -14.80 2.99 7.89
CA GLU A 13 -14.68 3.99 6.83
C GLU A 13 -14.29 3.31 5.51
N VAL A 14 -14.97 3.67 4.42
CA VAL A 14 -14.94 2.90 3.17
C VAL A 14 -13.53 2.73 2.58
N HIS A 15 -12.70 3.77 2.58
CA HIS A 15 -11.33 3.65 2.07
C HIS A 15 -10.47 2.76 2.97
N PHE A 16 -10.59 2.89 4.29
CA PHE A 16 -9.87 2.07 5.25
C PHE A 16 -10.32 0.61 5.23
N GLY A 17 -11.62 0.35 5.21
CA GLY A 17 -12.18 -1.00 5.14
C GLY A 17 -11.69 -1.77 3.91
N ILE A 18 -11.71 -1.12 2.74
CA ILE A 18 -11.30 -1.74 1.48
C ILE A 18 -9.77 -1.86 1.38
N ASN A 19 -9.03 -0.77 1.57
CA ASN A 19 -7.59 -0.73 1.25
C ASN A 19 -6.69 -1.23 2.38
N TYR A 20 -7.20 -1.33 3.62
CA TYR A 20 -6.41 -1.74 4.78
C TYR A 20 -6.98 -2.99 5.45
N VAL A 21 -8.23 -2.95 5.95
CA VAL A 21 -8.82 -4.07 6.72
C VAL A 21 -8.98 -5.33 5.86
N GLY A 22 -9.56 -5.19 4.66
CA GLY A 22 -9.74 -6.33 3.75
C GLY A 22 -8.41 -6.97 3.35
N HIS A 23 -7.39 -6.15 3.09
CA HIS A 23 -6.04 -6.64 2.78
C HIS A 23 -5.38 -7.33 3.98
N ALA A 24 -5.54 -6.79 5.20
CA ALA A 24 -5.05 -7.41 6.42
C ALA A 24 -5.65 -8.79 6.67
N LEU A 25 -6.96 -8.91 6.49
CA LEU A 25 -7.66 -10.17 6.65
C LEU A 25 -7.23 -11.17 5.57
N LEU A 26 -7.19 -10.74 4.30
CA LEU A 26 -6.73 -11.59 3.20
C LEU A 26 -5.32 -12.12 3.45
N THR A 27 -4.37 -11.26 3.83
CA THR A 27 -3.01 -11.68 4.17
C THR A 27 -3.02 -12.67 5.31
N LYS A 28 -3.76 -12.41 6.40
CA LYS A 28 -3.84 -13.31 7.55
C LYS A 28 -4.35 -14.71 7.16
N LEU A 29 -5.33 -14.79 6.25
CA LEU A 29 -5.86 -16.05 5.76
C LEU A 29 -4.87 -16.80 4.86
N LEU A 30 -4.03 -16.08 4.11
CA LEU A 30 -3.02 -16.67 3.23
C LEU A 30 -1.71 -17.03 3.95
N LEU A 31 -1.42 -16.43 5.10
CA LEU A 31 -0.18 -16.65 5.86
C LEU A 31 0.16 -18.14 6.07
N PRO A 32 -0.77 -19.02 6.49
CA PRO A 32 -0.44 -20.44 6.65
C PRO A 32 0.07 -21.09 5.36
N THR A 33 -0.55 -20.77 4.21
CA THR A 33 -0.11 -21.29 2.91
C THR A 33 1.23 -20.72 2.50
N LEU A 34 1.42 -19.40 2.62
CA LEU A 34 2.67 -18.72 2.29
C LEU A 34 3.85 -19.27 3.11
N LEU A 35 3.66 -19.42 4.44
CA LEU A 35 4.66 -19.97 5.34
C LEU A 35 4.95 -21.44 5.03
N ASN A 36 3.92 -22.24 4.72
CA ASN A 36 4.12 -23.63 4.33
C ASN A 36 4.95 -23.73 3.05
N THR A 37 4.62 -22.97 2.01
CA THR A 37 5.39 -22.95 0.75
C THR A 37 6.85 -22.59 1.01
N ALA A 38 7.11 -21.53 1.78
CA ALA A 38 8.47 -21.10 2.13
C ALA A 38 9.25 -22.17 2.93
N GLN A 39 8.57 -23.04 3.68
CA GLN A 39 9.20 -24.13 4.43
C GLN A 39 9.41 -25.39 3.59
N THR A 40 8.50 -25.70 2.66
CA THR A 40 8.51 -26.95 1.89
C THR A 40 9.27 -26.86 0.58
N ASP A 41 9.45 -25.66 0.03
CA ASP A 41 10.15 -25.41 -1.23
C ASP A 41 11.26 -24.37 -1.01
N PRO A 42 12.52 -24.81 -0.76
CA PRO A 42 13.65 -23.92 -0.49
C PRO A 42 14.02 -22.98 -1.64
N ASP A 43 13.63 -23.31 -2.87
CA ASP A 43 13.87 -22.47 -4.04
C ASP A 43 12.73 -21.46 -4.27
N SER A 44 11.65 -21.53 -3.47
CA SER A 44 10.52 -20.61 -3.59
C SER A 44 10.82 -19.23 -2.99
N ASP A 45 10.51 -18.20 -3.76
CA ASP A 45 10.61 -16.80 -3.34
C ASP A 45 9.22 -16.27 -2.95
N VAL A 46 8.85 -16.48 -1.69
CA VAL A 46 7.51 -16.12 -1.17
C VAL A 46 7.49 -14.69 -0.67
N ARG A 47 6.65 -13.84 -1.27
CA ARG A 47 6.57 -12.40 -0.97
C ARG A 47 5.15 -11.91 -0.82
N ILE A 48 4.97 -10.89 0.01
CA ILE A 48 3.73 -10.10 0.11
C ILE A 48 4.03 -8.68 -0.37
N ILE A 49 3.36 -8.25 -1.43
CA ILE A 49 3.56 -6.93 -2.03
C ILE A 49 2.27 -6.13 -1.94
N PHE A 50 2.31 -5.03 -1.19
CA PHE A 50 1.19 -4.11 -1.05
C PHE A 50 1.26 -2.97 -2.06
N VAL A 51 0.17 -2.75 -2.79
CA VAL A 51 0.06 -1.62 -3.72
C VAL A 51 -0.48 -0.39 -2.99
N SER A 52 0.39 0.59 -2.82
CA SER A 52 0.11 1.89 -2.21
C SER A 52 0.02 3.00 -3.28
N SER A 53 0.04 4.26 -2.87
CA SER A 53 -0.06 5.44 -3.74
C SER A 53 0.73 6.59 -3.13
N ALA A 54 1.25 7.50 -3.94
CA ALA A 54 1.84 8.77 -3.50
C ALA A 54 0.91 9.58 -2.56
N VAL A 55 -0.41 9.36 -2.62
CA VAL A 55 -1.39 10.01 -1.74
C VAL A 55 -1.25 9.58 -0.27
N HIS A 56 -0.48 8.54 0.06
CA HIS A 56 -0.13 8.22 1.46
C HIS A 56 0.51 9.41 2.20
N LYS A 57 1.18 10.32 1.47
CA LYS A 57 1.79 11.55 2.00
C LYS A 57 0.74 12.57 2.51
N GLN A 58 -0.53 12.40 2.14
CA GLN A 58 -1.65 13.23 2.61
C GLN A 58 -2.34 12.66 3.84
N ALA A 59 -1.87 11.53 4.38
CA ALA A 59 -2.42 11.00 5.61
C ALA A 59 -2.24 11.98 6.79
N PRO A 60 -3.10 11.90 7.82
CA PRO A 60 -2.98 12.77 8.98
C PRO A 60 -1.60 12.71 9.64
N VAL A 61 -1.19 13.84 10.20
CA VAL A 61 0.02 13.92 11.03
C VAL A 61 -0.13 12.92 12.18
N GLY A 62 0.86 12.05 12.37
CA GLY A 62 0.81 10.97 13.35
C GLY A 62 0.29 9.63 12.81
N GLY A 63 -0.13 9.56 11.55
CA GLY A 63 -0.48 8.31 10.88
C GLY A 63 -1.98 8.00 10.88
N ILE A 64 -2.33 6.73 11.10
CA ILE A 64 -3.72 6.26 11.08
C ILE A 64 -4.46 6.76 12.32
N GLN A 65 -5.60 7.43 12.12
CA GLN A 65 -6.46 7.90 13.22
C GLN A 65 -7.45 6.81 13.64
N PHE A 66 -7.00 5.83 14.44
CA PHE A 66 -7.80 4.64 14.78
C PHE A 66 -9.16 4.93 15.42
N ASP A 67 -9.24 5.96 16.28
CA ASP A 67 -10.47 6.36 16.96
C ASP A 67 -11.57 6.83 16.00
N ASN A 68 -11.18 7.21 14.79
CA ASN A 68 -12.06 7.81 13.80
C ASN A 68 -12.46 6.86 12.66
N LEU A 69 -11.90 5.64 12.63
CA LEU A 69 -12.12 4.67 11.56
C LEU A 69 -13.51 4.03 11.55
N LYS A 70 -14.26 4.17 12.63
CA LYS A 70 -15.65 3.73 12.76
C LYS A 70 -16.65 4.88 12.86
N SER A 71 -16.22 6.10 12.54
CA SER A 71 -17.10 7.27 12.47
C SER A 71 -17.55 7.53 11.03
N LYS A 72 -18.68 8.20 10.82
CA LYS A 72 -19.18 8.63 9.48
C LYS A 72 -18.31 9.73 8.83
N GLY A 73 -17.03 9.80 9.20
CA GLY A 73 -16.17 10.98 9.28
C GLY A 73 -16.13 11.89 8.04
N ILE A 74 -16.50 13.16 8.27
CA ILE A 74 -16.20 14.31 7.40
C ILE A 74 -14.73 14.74 7.58
N ASN A 75 -14.17 14.50 8.77
CA ASN A 75 -12.77 14.71 9.12
C ASN A 75 -12.06 13.36 9.31
N PRO A 76 -10.80 13.19 8.88
CA PRO A 76 -10.07 14.15 8.04
C PRO A 76 -10.70 14.20 6.63
N ASP A 77 -10.27 15.15 5.79
CA ASP A 77 -10.85 15.33 4.45
C ASP A 77 -10.68 14.08 3.55
N ALA A 78 -11.33 14.06 2.39
CA ALA A 78 -11.37 12.88 1.52
C ALA A 78 -9.97 12.38 1.10
N MET A 79 -9.02 13.28 0.83
CA MET A 79 -7.67 12.88 0.46
C MET A 79 -6.88 12.36 1.65
N ALA A 80 -7.11 12.92 2.84
CA ALA A 80 -6.52 12.38 4.05
C ALA A 80 -7.09 11.02 4.46
N ARG A 81 -8.40 10.77 4.27
CA ARG A 81 -9.01 9.43 4.46
C ARG A 81 -8.44 8.40 3.50
N TYR A 82 -8.27 8.77 2.23
CA TYR A 82 -7.61 7.90 1.26
C TYR A 82 -6.11 7.74 1.56
N GLY A 83 -5.44 8.83 1.96
CA GLY A 83 -4.03 8.83 2.32
C GLY A 83 -3.72 7.88 3.47
N GLN A 84 -4.52 7.91 4.55
CA GLN A 84 -4.32 6.96 5.66
C GLN A 84 -4.58 5.51 5.26
N SER A 85 -5.48 5.25 4.31
CA SER A 85 -5.70 3.88 3.81
C SER A 85 -4.55 3.39 2.91
N LYS A 86 -3.67 4.31 2.51
CA LYS A 86 -2.44 4.06 1.75
C LYS A 86 -1.17 4.20 2.59
N LEU A 87 -1.28 4.63 3.86
CA LEU A 87 -0.22 4.39 4.83
C LEU A 87 -0.01 2.89 4.91
N THR A 88 1.25 2.53 4.73
CA THR A 88 1.70 1.20 4.35
C THR A 88 1.12 0.11 5.24
N GLY A 89 0.91 -1.08 4.64
CA GLY A 89 0.02 -2.16 5.09
C GLY A 89 0.07 -2.56 6.58
N PRO A 90 -0.89 -3.39 7.02
CA PRO A 90 -1.04 -3.78 8.42
C PRO A 90 0.29 -4.27 9.01
N PRO A 91 0.61 -3.94 10.27
CA PRO A 91 1.83 -4.41 10.92
C PRO A 91 1.79 -5.94 10.97
N LEU A 92 2.42 -6.58 9.99
CA LEU A 92 2.75 -7.98 10.05
C LEU A 92 3.86 -8.08 11.10
N ARG A 93 3.63 -8.86 12.15
CA ARG A 93 4.59 -9.11 13.25
C ARG A 93 5.96 -9.60 12.78
N GLU A 94 6.13 -9.89 11.50
CA GLU A 94 7.30 -10.54 10.91
C GLU A 94 7.97 -9.73 9.78
N GLY A 95 7.58 -8.46 9.55
CA GLY A 95 8.28 -7.61 8.57
C GLY A 95 8.24 -8.13 7.11
N ALA A 96 7.38 -9.09 6.80
CA ALA A 96 7.36 -9.85 5.54
C ALA A 96 6.69 -9.13 4.35
N GLY A 97 6.23 -7.89 4.54
CA GLY A 97 5.55 -7.11 3.50
C GLY A 97 6.42 -6.00 2.93
N THR A 98 6.54 -5.93 1.62
CA THR A 98 7.08 -4.77 0.90
C THR A 98 5.93 -3.99 0.28
N ALA A 99 6.05 -2.67 0.17
CA ALA A 99 5.06 -1.85 -0.52
C ALA A 99 5.64 -1.09 -1.70
N VAL A 100 4.79 -0.83 -2.67
CA VAL A 100 5.14 -0.12 -3.90
C VAL A 100 4.10 0.93 -4.24
N SER A 101 4.51 2.06 -4.82
CA SER A 101 3.57 3.06 -5.33
C SER A 101 2.95 2.62 -6.65
N ALA A 102 1.63 2.74 -6.77
CA ALA A 102 0.93 2.61 -8.05
C ALA A 102 1.18 3.85 -8.93
N GLY A 103 1.63 3.62 -10.17
CA GLY A 103 1.59 4.65 -11.22
C GLY A 103 2.84 5.51 -11.42
N GLU A 104 3.85 5.44 -10.54
CA GLU A 104 5.09 6.20 -10.72
C GLU A 104 6.15 5.36 -11.46
N SER A 105 6.05 5.34 -12.80
CA SER A 105 7.23 5.06 -13.63
C SER A 105 8.19 6.23 -13.45
N GLY A 106 9.48 5.98 -13.27
CA GLY A 106 10.50 6.99 -12.96
C GLY A 106 10.77 8.08 -14.02
N LEU A 107 9.79 8.41 -14.87
CA LEU A 107 9.78 9.53 -15.81
C LEU A 107 8.84 10.66 -15.32
N SER A 108 8.99 11.10 -14.07
CA SER A 108 8.40 12.38 -13.63
C SER A 108 9.46 13.48 -13.66
N THR A 109 9.65 14.07 -14.84
CA THR A 109 10.48 15.28 -14.98
C THR A 109 9.85 16.41 -14.16
N PRO A 110 10.60 17.13 -13.31
CA PRO A 110 10.09 18.27 -12.55
C PRO A 110 9.46 19.30 -13.50
N GLY A 111 8.19 19.66 -13.26
CA GLY A 111 7.45 20.63 -14.09
C GLY A 111 6.53 20.01 -15.15
N SER A 112 6.61 18.69 -15.39
CA SER A 112 5.63 18.01 -16.24
C SER A 112 4.33 17.77 -15.47
N ARG A 113 3.23 18.36 -15.95
CA ARG A 113 1.88 18.23 -15.37
C ARG A 113 1.26 16.84 -15.61
N ARG A 114 2.08 15.81 -15.85
CA ARG A 114 1.65 14.43 -16.08
C ARG A 114 1.42 13.76 -14.73
N LEU A 115 0.43 14.31 -14.03
CA LEU A 115 -0.04 13.86 -12.74
C LEU A 115 -0.62 12.44 -12.92
N PHE A 116 -0.06 11.46 -12.21
CA PHE A 116 -0.70 10.18 -11.86
C PHE A 116 -1.18 9.24 -12.98
N MET A 117 -1.00 9.56 -14.25
CA MET A 117 -1.55 8.79 -15.37
C MET A 117 -0.43 8.44 -16.36
N SER A 118 0.44 7.55 -15.91
CA SER A 118 1.28 6.76 -16.79
C SER A 118 0.40 5.70 -17.48
N GLY A 119 0.85 5.14 -18.61
CA GLY A 119 0.12 4.05 -19.26
C GLY A 119 0.02 2.84 -18.32
N VAL A 120 -0.94 1.94 -18.54
CA VAL A 120 -1.08 0.70 -17.73
C VAL A 120 0.26 -0.04 -17.63
N GLU A 121 0.98 -0.13 -18.74
CA GLU A 121 2.33 -0.73 -18.83
C GLU A 121 3.36 -0.05 -17.92
N ASP A 122 3.27 1.26 -17.74
CA ASP A 122 4.17 2.01 -16.88
C ASP A 122 3.76 1.87 -15.41
N GLY A 123 2.47 1.88 -15.12
CA GLY A 123 1.93 1.80 -13.77
C GLY A 123 2.20 0.47 -13.07
N VAL A 124 2.38 -0.62 -13.82
CA VAL A 124 2.67 -1.95 -13.28
C VAL A 124 4.15 -2.17 -12.95
N LYS A 125 5.07 -1.36 -13.49
CA LYS A 125 6.52 -1.62 -13.40
C LYS A 125 7.05 -1.72 -11.97
N ASN A 126 6.53 -0.90 -11.05
CA ASN A 126 6.90 -0.99 -9.63
C ASN A 126 6.50 -2.34 -9.01
N GLN A 127 5.30 -2.82 -9.35
CA GLN A 127 4.78 -4.10 -8.85
C GLN A 127 5.57 -5.26 -9.45
N LEU A 128 5.81 -5.22 -10.76
CA LEU A 128 6.57 -6.25 -11.45
C LEU A 128 8.00 -6.33 -10.90
N TRP A 129 8.67 -5.19 -10.74
CA TRP A 129 10.00 -5.16 -10.15
C TRP A 129 10.02 -5.70 -8.72
N ALA A 130 9.06 -5.32 -7.88
CA ALA A 130 8.98 -5.84 -6.51
C ALA A 130 8.68 -7.35 -6.46
N ALA A 131 7.96 -7.87 -7.46
CA ALA A 131 7.59 -9.27 -7.57
C ALA A 131 8.72 -10.16 -8.07
N THR A 132 9.66 -9.62 -8.86
CA THR A 132 10.66 -10.46 -9.57
C THR A 132 12.11 -10.10 -9.29
N SER A 133 12.40 -8.96 -8.66
CA SER A 133 13.77 -8.53 -8.43
C SER A 133 14.35 -9.09 -7.14
N ASP A 134 15.58 -9.60 -7.19
CA ASP A 134 16.37 -10.00 -6.02
C ASP A 134 16.78 -8.81 -5.14
N ALA A 135 16.69 -7.57 -5.65
CA ALA A 135 17.08 -6.36 -4.95
C ALA A 135 15.99 -5.80 -4.01
N VAL A 136 14.86 -6.50 -3.89
CA VAL A 136 13.76 -6.10 -3.01
C VAL A 136 14.11 -6.43 -1.57
N ILE A 137 13.84 -5.48 -0.68
CA ILE A 137 14.10 -5.58 0.74
C ILE A 137 12.75 -5.53 1.45
N SER A 138 12.46 -6.57 2.23
CA SER A 138 11.27 -6.66 3.07
C SER A 138 11.15 -5.43 3.98
N GLY A 139 9.94 -4.91 4.15
CA GLY A 139 9.71 -3.74 4.98
C GLY A 139 10.09 -2.41 4.33
N LYS A 140 10.30 -2.37 3.01
CA LYS A 140 10.57 -1.12 2.27
C LYS A 140 9.40 -0.65 1.44
N TYR A 141 9.37 0.65 1.21
CA TYR A 141 8.50 1.31 0.25
C TYR A 141 9.32 1.69 -1.00
N TYR A 142 8.83 1.40 -2.20
CA TYR A 142 9.52 1.72 -3.46
C TYR A 142 8.73 2.69 -4.34
N GLU A 143 9.39 3.79 -4.72
CA GLU A 143 8.89 4.85 -5.58
C GLU A 143 10.05 5.78 -6.04
N PRO A 144 10.33 5.91 -7.35
CA PRO A 144 9.90 5.05 -8.47
C PRO A 144 10.69 3.71 -8.52
N ILE A 145 10.49 2.89 -9.55
CA ILE A 145 10.98 1.49 -9.70
C ILE A 145 12.36 1.26 -9.08
N GLY A 146 12.45 0.37 -8.10
CA GLY A 146 13.70 -0.02 -7.45
C GLY A 146 14.34 1.03 -6.54
N VAL A 147 13.78 2.24 -6.45
CA VAL A 147 14.23 3.29 -5.55
C VAL A 147 13.42 3.22 -4.26
N SER A 148 14.09 2.94 -3.14
CA SER A 148 13.42 2.98 -1.84
C SER A 148 13.05 4.44 -1.52
N GLY A 149 11.75 4.71 -1.38
CA GLY A 149 11.24 6.03 -1.04
C GLY A 149 11.61 6.43 0.39
N LYS A 150 11.65 7.74 0.67
CA LYS A 150 11.94 8.30 2.02
C LYS A 150 10.84 8.07 3.07
N ALA A 151 9.78 7.32 2.75
CA ALA A 151 8.85 6.84 3.76
C ALA A 151 9.62 5.83 4.63
N GLY A 152 9.82 6.16 5.91
CA GLY A 152 10.69 5.46 6.85
C GLY A 152 10.40 3.95 6.96
N LYS A 153 11.33 3.23 7.60
CA LYS A 153 11.15 1.79 7.94
C LYS A 153 9.72 1.54 8.44
N LEU A 154 9.09 0.51 7.88
CA LEU A 154 7.82 -0.04 8.36
C LEU A 154 7.92 -0.47 9.82
#